data_AF-T2SY71-F1
#
_entry.id   AF-T2SY71-F1
#
_cell.length_a   1.000
_cell.length_b   1.000
_cell.length_c   1.000
_cell.angle_alpha   90.00
_cell.angle_beta   90.00
_cell.angle_gamma   90.00
#
_symmetry.space_group_name_H-M   'P 1'
#
loop_
_entity.id
_entity.type
_entity.pdbx_description
1 polymer ?
#
loop_
_entity_poly.entity_id
_entity_poly.type
_entity_poly.pdbx_seq_one_letter_code
_entity_poly.pdbx_strand_id
1 'polypeptide(L)'
;MSNTTWSPTSWHSFKIEQHPTYKDKQELERVKKELHSYPPLVFAGEARNLQERLAQVIDNKAFLLQGGDCAESFSQFSANRIKDMFKVMMQMAIVLTFAGSIPIVKVGRIAGQFAKPRSNATEILDNEEVLSYRGDIINGISKKEREPKPERMLKAYHQSVATLNLIRAFAQGGLANLEQVHRFNLDFVKNNDFGQKYQQIADRITQALGFMQACGVEIERTPILREVEFYTSHEALLLHYEEPLVRKDSLTNQFYDCSAHMLWI
;
A
#
# COMPACT_ATOMS: atom_id res chain seq x y z
N MET A 1 28.75 15.64 -14.80
CA MET A 1 27.47 15.31 -14.14
C MET A 1 26.86 16.63 -13.72
N SER A 2 25.66 16.99 -14.20
CA SER A 2 25.04 18.24 -13.78
C SER A 2 24.82 18.20 -12.27
N ASN A 3 25.34 19.18 -11.54
CA ASN A 3 25.05 19.42 -10.12
C ASN A 3 23.61 19.93 -10.00
N THR A 4 22.62 19.10 -10.34
CA THR A 4 21.23 19.45 -10.16
C THR A 4 20.91 19.25 -8.67
N THR A 5 20.82 20.34 -7.92
CA THR A 5 20.36 20.29 -6.53
C THR A 5 18.96 19.68 -6.49
N TRP A 6 18.78 18.62 -5.71
CA TRP A 6 17.49 17.95 -5.61
C TRP A 6 16.45 18.90 -4.99
N SER A 7 15.25 18.88 -5.58
CA SER A 7 14.04 19.49 -5.04
C SER A 7 12.84 18.63 -5.44
N PRO A 8 11.67 18.81 -4.79
CA PRO A 8 10.46 18.10 -5.19
C PRO A 8 10.05 18.33 -6.66
N THR A 9 10.50 19.43 -7.26
CA THR A 9 10.19 19.82 -8.66
C THR A 9 11.32 19.52 -9.64
N SER A 10 12.47 19.02 -9.18
CA SER A 10 13.65 18.81 -10.01
C SER A 10 13.41 17.81 -11.15
N TRP A 11 12.46 16.88 -10.97
CA TRP A 11 12.05 15.90 -11.98
C TRP A 11 11.54 16.52 -13.29
N HIS A 12 10.97 17.74 -13.25
CA HIS A 12 10.51 18.47 -14.44
C HIS A 12 11.60 18.70 -15.50
N SER A 13 12.88 18.66 -15.09
CA SER A 13 14.03 18.84 -15.98
C SER A 13 14.52 17.55 -16.64
N PHE A 14 13.97 16.40 -16.28
CA PHE A 14 14.37 15.09 -16.78
C PHE A 14 13.38 14.56 -17.81
N LYS A 15 13.83 13.61 -18.64
CA LYS A 15 12.96 12.88 -19.55
C LYS A 15 11.97 12.04 -18.73
N ILE A 16 10.70 12.11 -19.08
CA ILE A 16 9.63 11.36 -18.43
C ILE A 16 8.87 10.48 -19.43
N GLU A 17 8.50 9.29 -18.98
CA GLU A 17 7.72 8.32 -19.74
C GLU A 17 6.41 8.04 -18.99
N GLN A 18 5.43 7.43 -19.67
CA GLN A 18 4.14 6.97 -19.09
C GLN A 18 3.19 8.05 -18.53
N HIS A 19 3.64 9.29 -18.38
CA HIS A 19 2.81 10.41 -17.92
C HIS A 19 1.65 10.71 -18.89
N PRO A 20 0.45 11.00 -18.36
CA PRO A 20 -0.66 11.45 -19.18
C PRO A 20 -0.44 12.90 -19.67
N THR A 21 -1.02 13.22 -20.82
CA THR A 21 -1.13 14.60 -21.29
C THR A 21 -2.47 15.18 -20.82
N TYR A 22 -2.44 16.09 -19.85
CA TYR A 22 -3.61 16.87 -19.45
C TYR A 22 -3.80 18.07 -20.38
N LYS A 23 -4.99 18.22 -20.97
CA LYS A 23 -5.29 19.34 -21.89
C LYS A 23 -5.38 20.68 -21.15
N ASP A 24 -6.01 20.67 -19.97
CA ASP A 24 -6.14 21.85 -19.13
C ASP A 24 -4.99 21.91 -18.10
N LYS A 25 -3.99 22.75 -18.41
CA LYS A 25 -2.84 22.96 -17.53
C LYS A 25 -3.19 23.83 -16.31
N GLN A 26 -4.18 24.70 -16.41
CA GLN A 26 -4.60 25.53 -15.28
C GLN A 26 -5.30 24.67 -14.23
N GLU A 27 -6.16 23.76 -14.67
CA GLU A 27 -6.82 22.80 -13.79
C GLU A 27 -5.82 21.84 -13.14
N LEU A 28 -4.81 21.38 -13.88
CA LEU A 28 -3.72 20.57 -13.32
C LEU A 28 -3.00 21.29 -12.17
N GLU A 29 -2.58 22.53 -12.38
CA GLU A 29 -1.88 23.30 -11.34
C GLU A 29 -2.82 23.65 -10.16
N ARG A 30 -4.11 23.88 -10.42
CA ARG A 30 -5.12 24.06 -9.36
C ARG A 30 -5.19 22.82 -8.45
N VAL A 31 -5.31 21.63 -9.05
CA VAL A 31 -5.36 20.36 -8.31
C VAL A 31 -4.06 20.09 -7.56
N LYS A 32 -2.89 20.31 -8.17
CA LYS A 32 -1.60 20.15 -7.50
C LYS A 32 -1.48 21.04 -6.26
N LYS A 33 -1.89 22.32 -6.37
CA LYS A 33 -1.90 23.26 -5.24
C LYS A 33 -2.86 22.81 -4.13
N GLU A 34 -4.01 22.27 -4.51
CA GLU A 34 -5.00 21.73 -3.57
C GLU A 34 -4.44 20.52 -2.81
N LEU A 35 -3.88 19.52 -3.51
CA LEU A 35 -3.19 18.37 -2.88
C LEU A 35 -2.05 18.81 -1.96
N HIS A 36 -1.28 19.82 -2.34
CA HIS A 36 -0.20 20.33 -1.51
C HIS A 36 -0.71 20.91 -0.18
N SER A 37 -1.92 21.48 -0.17
CA SER A 37 -2.55 22.01 1.04
C SER A 37 -3.14 20.93 1.96
N TYR A 38 -3.31 19.70 1.47
CA TYR A 38 -3.88 18.61 2.24
C TYR A 38 -2.85 17.98 3.20
N PRO A 39 -3.34 17.37 4.30
CA PRO A 39 -2.49 16.57 5.18
C PRO A 39 -1.73 15.45 4.43
N PRO A 40 -0.54 15.05 4.92
CA PRO A 40 0.12 13.86 4.40
C PRO A 40 -0.67 12.57 4.71
N LEU A 41 -0.49 11.53 3.90
CA LEU A 41 -1.04 10.19 4.21
C LEU A 41 -0.23 9.49 5.30
N VAL A 42 1.09 9.66 5.29
CA VAL A 42 2.01 9.04 6.25
C VAL A 42 2.94 10.07 6.89
N PHE A 43 3.40 9.82 8.11
CA PHE A 43 4.41 10.64 8.75
C PHE A 43 5.82 10.19 8.36
N ALA A 44 6.76 11.13 8.25
CA ALA A 44 8.16 10.83 7.93
C ALA A 44 8.82 9.84 8.91
N GLY A 45 8.43 9.89 10.19
CA GLY A 45 8.88 8.92 11.19
C GLY A 45 8.46 7.48 10.89
N GLU A 46 7.28 7.28 10.30
CA GLU A 46 6.81 5.94 9.93
C GLU A 46 7.60 5.36 8.75
N ALA A 47 7.96 6.21 7.78
CA ALA A 47 8.85 5.83 6.67
C ALA A 47 10.25 5.45 7.17
N ARG A 48 10.80 6.19 8.14
CA ARG A 48 12.08 5.83 8.79
C ARG A 48 11.99 4.51 9.55
N ASN A 49 10.90 4.27 10.29
CA ASN A 49 10.68 2.99 10.94
C ASN A 49 10.67 1.84 9.91
N LEU A 50 9.99 2.02 8.77
CA LEU A 50 10.03 1.03 7.69
C LEU A 50 11.46 0.82 7.16
N GLN A 51 12.23 1.89 6.97
CA GLN A 51 13.63 1.79 6.54
C GLN A 51 14.48 0.96 7.53
N GLU A 52 14.31 1.15 8.84
CA GLU A 52 14.97 0.34 9.86
C GLU A 52 14.54 -1.13 9.79
N ARG A 53 13.25 -1.41 9.58
CA ARG A 53 12.73 -2.78 9.39
C ARG A 53 13.30 -3.43 8.12
N LEU A 54 13.41 -2.69 7.01
CA LEU A 54 14.00 -3.18 5.77
C LEU A 54 15.51 -3.42 5.91
N ALA A 55 16.23 -2.65 6.73
CA ALA A 55 17.62 -2.94 7.06
C ALA A 55 17.77 -4.31 7.76
N GLN A 56 16.82 -4.70 8.61
CA GLN A 56 16.80 -6.04 9.20
C GLN A 56 16.56 -7.14 8.16
N VAL A 57 15.80 -6.87 7.10
CA VAL A 57 15.61 -7.82 5.98
C VAL A 57 16.93 -8.03 5.23
N ILE A 58 17.68 -6.96 4.96
CA ILE A 58 19.01 -7.04 4.34
C ILE A 58 19.97 -7.88 5.19
N ASP A 59 19.90 -7.73 6.51
CA ASP A 59 20.69 -8.49 7.48
C ASP A 59 20.23 -9.95 7.68
N ASN A 60 19.23 -10.44 6.93
CA ASN A 60 18.59 -11.75 7.11
C ASN A 60 17.96 -11.98 8.51
N LYS A 61 17.59 -10.88 9.20
CA LYS A 61 16.92 -10.91 10.50
C LYS A 61 15.40 -10.77 10.39
N ALA A 62 14.88 -10.50 9.19
CA ALA A 62 13.47 -10.40 8.89
C ALA A 62 13.21 -10.76 7.41
N PHE A 63 11.94 -10.89 7.03
CA PHE A 63 11.53 -11.13 5.64
C PHE A 63 10.47 -10.11 5.20
N LEU A 64 10.56 -9.60 3.98
CA LEU A 64 9.58 -8.66 3.43
C LEU A 64 8.41 -9.41 2.78
N LEU A 65 7.20 -9.15 3.26
CA LEU A 65 5.95 -9.51 2.59
C LEU A 65 5.31 -8.25 2.01
N GLN A 66 5.39 -8.10 0.69
CA GLN A 66 4.69 -7.04 -0.04
C GLN A 66 3.59 -7.63 -0.92
N GLY A 67 2.35 -7.15 -0.76
CA GLY A 67 1.19 -7.71 -1.47
C GLY A 67 -0.04 -6.81 -1.45
N GLY A 68 -0.95 -7.02 -2.39
CA GLY A 68 -2.17 -6.24 -2.53
C GLY A 68 -2.67 -6.19 -3.97
N ASP A 69 -3.53 -5.22 -4.28
CA ASP A 69 -4.12 -5.10 -5.61
C ASP A 69 -3.07 -4.76 -6.69
N CYS A 70 -3.33 -5.19 -7.91
CA CYS A 70 -2.55 -4.77 -9.09
C CYS A 70 -2.82 -3.29 -9.40
N ALA A 71 -4.09 -2.87 -9.38
CA ALA A 71 -4.48 -1.48 -9.15
C ALA A 71 -5.79 -1.43 -8.36
N GLU A 72 -5.86 -0.49 -7.44
CA GLU A 72 -7.07 -0.08 -6.78
C GLU A 72 -8.02 0.59 -7.78
N SER A 73 -9.33 0.39 -7.59
CA SER A 73 -10.35 1.05 -8.41
C SER A 73 -11.33 1.82 -7.54
N PHE A 74 -11.67 3.02 -8.00
CA PHE A 74 -12.68 3.88 -7.41
C PHE A 74 -14.04 3.21 -7.31
N SER A 75 -14.36 2.31 -8.24
CA SER A 75 -15.65 1.60 -8.30
C SER A 75 -15.76 0.46 -7.28
N GLN A 76 -14.61 -0.06 -6.82
CA GLN A 76 -14.54 -1.21 -5.93
C GLN A 76 -14.06 -0.82 -4.52
N PHE A 77 -14.29 0.45 -4.16
CA PHE A 77 -13.95 1.02 -2.86
C PHE A 77 -14.97 0.60 -1.80
N SER A 78 -14.59 -0.34 -0.93
CA SER A 78 -15.45 -0.80 0.17
C SER A 78 -14.65 -1.26 1.37
N ALA A 79 -15.21 -1.08 2.57
CA ALA A 79 -14.61 -1.51 3.82
C ALA A 79 -14.37 -3.03 3.85
N ASN A 80 -15.27 -3.83 3.27
CA ASN A 80 -15.12 -5.28 3.20
C ASN A 80 -13.91 -5.69 2.36
N ARG A 81 -13.70 -5.08 1.19
CA ARG A 81 -12.55 -5.40 0.35
C ARG A 81 -11.22 -5.05 1.04
N ILE A 82 -11.16 -3.88 1.69
CA ILE A 82 -9.97 -3.44 2.44
C ILE A 82 -9.68 -4.43 3.58
N LYS A 83 -10.71 -4.83 4.33
CA LYS A 83 -10.63 -5.81 5.41
C LYS A 83 -10.15 -7.17 4.89
N ASP A 84 -10.70 -7.65 3.79
CA ASP A 84 -10.36 -8.97 3.25
C ASP A 84 -8.92 -9.00 2.71
N MET A 85 -8.46 -7.93 2.04
CA MET A 85 -7.05 -7.78 1.67
C MET A 85 -6.14 -7.82 2.92
N PHE A 86 -6.47 -7.02 3.94
CA PHE A 86 -5.70 -6.99 5.18
C PHE A 86 -5.63 -8.37 5.85
N LYS A 87 -6.77 -9.09 5.92
CA LYS A 87 -6.83 -10.45 6.44
C LYS A 87 -5.90 -11.40 5.68
N VAL A 88 -5.94 -11.39 4.35
CA VAL A 88 -5.06 -12.25 3.53
C VAL A 88 -3.59 -11.95 3.81
N MET A 89 -3.21 -10.66 3.88
CA MET A 89 -1.85 -10.26 4.24
C MET A 89 -1.44 -10.79 5.62
N MET A 90 -2.32 -10.72 6.62
CA MET A 90 -2.04 -11.24 7.96
C MET A 90 -1.92 -12.77 7.98
N GLN A 91 -2.79 -13.47 7.25
CA GLN A 91 -2.76 -14.93 7.11
C GLN A 91 -1.43 -15.42 6.51
N MET A 92 -0.96 -14.75 5.45
CA MET A 92 0.37 -15.02 4.88
C MET A 92 1.48 -14.71 5.88
N ALA A 93 1.40 -13.56 6.57
CA ALA A 93 2.43 -13.13 7.51
C ALA A 93 2.62 -14.11 8.67
N ILE A 94 1.55 -14.63 9.29
CA ILE A 94 1.68 -15.58 10.41
C ILE A 94 2.25 -16.92 9.95
N VAL A 95 1.87 -17.40 8.76
CA VAL A 95 2.40 -18.64 8.18
C VAL A 95 3.89 -18.51 7.90
N LEU A 96 4.31 -17.39 7.28
CA LEU A 96 5.72 -17.11 7.00
C LEU A 96 6.53 -16.91 8.29
N THR A 97 5.97 -16.23 9.29
CA THR A 97 6.62 -16.04 10.59
C THR A 97 6.88 -17.40 11.25
N PHE A 98 5.87 -18.28 11.28
CA PHE A 98 6.00 -19.60 11.89
C PHE A 98 6.96 -20.51 11.13
N ALA A 99 6.83 -20.60 9.81
CA ALA A 99 7.65 -21.47 8.98
C ALA A 99 9.12 -20.99 8.91
N GLY A 100 9.34 -19.68 8.86
CA GLY A 100 10.67 -19.07 8.77
C GLY A 100 11.34 -18.80 10.11
N SER A 101 10.58 -18.79 11.22
CA SER A 101 11.07 -18.39 12.55
C SER A 101 11.76 -17.01 12.56
N ILE A 102 11.31 -16.11 11.69
CA ILE A 102 11.81 -14.74 11.55
C ILE A 102 10.66 -13.72 11.47
N PRO A 103 10.84 -12.48 11.94
CA PRO A 103 9.88 -11.40 11.76
C PRO A 103 9.53 -11.15 10.29
N ILE A 104 8.27 -10.83 10.02
CA ILE A 104 7.79 -10.45 8.69
C ILE A 104 7.51 -8.94 8.66
N VAL A 105 8.14 -8.20 7.75
CA VAL A 105 7.82 -6.79 7.46
C VAL A 105 6.65 -6.76 6.47
N LYS A 106 5.53 -6.15 6.85
CA LYS A 106 4.27 -6.21 6.11
C LYS A 106 4.02 -4.91 5.35
N VAL A 107 4.03 -4.95 4.02
CA VAL A 107 3.84 -3.77 3.17
C VAL A 107 2.69 -4.01 2.17
N GLY A 108 1.59 -3.29 2.31
CA GLY A 108 0.45 -3.39 1.41
C GLY A 108 0.65 -2.60 0.12
N ARG A 109 0.27 -3.16 -1.03
CA ARG A 109 -0.02 -2.41 -2.26
C ARG A 109 -1.45 -1.85 -2.16
N ILE A 110 -1.61 -0.78 -1.38
CA ILE A 110 -2.91 -0.25 -0.99
C ILE A 110 -2.80 1.23 -0.57
N ALA A 111 -3.93 1.96 -0.66
CA ALA A 111 -4.06 3.37 -0.33
C ALA A 111 -3.22 4.28 -1.24
N GLY A 112 -3.08 3.93 -2.52
CA GLY A 112 -2.35 4.74 -3.49
C GLY A 112 -2.05 4.05 -4.82
N GLN A 113 -2.29 2.74 -4.93
CA GLN A 113 -1.96 1.95 -6.12
C GLN A 113 -3.00 2.14 -7.24
N PHE A 114 -3.20 3.38 -7.67
CA PHE A 114 -4.22 3.72 -8.65
C PHE A 114 -3.69 3.93 -10.07
N ALA A 115 -2.40 4.23 -10.23
CA ALA A 115 -1.77 4.44 -11.54
C ALA A 115 -1.24 3.13 -12.11
N LYS A 116 -1.26 3.00 -13.45
CA LYS A 116 -0.72 1.84 -14.17
C LYS A 116 0.03 2.26 -15.44
N PRO A 117 1.25 1.75 -15.67
CA PRO A 117 1.95 1.97 -16.92
C PRO A 117 1.29 1.15 -18.04
N ARG A 118 1.44 1.60 -19.29
CA ARG A 118 0.90 0.92 -20.48
C ARG A 118 1.95 0.85 -21.57
N SER A 119 2.04 -0.30 -22.23
CA SER A 119 2.94 -0.50 -23.37
C SER A 119 2.60 0.39 -24.56
N ASN A 120 1.31 0.68 -24.77
CA ASN A 120 0.81 1.55 -25.83
C ASN A 120 0.07 2.76 -25.25
N ALA A 121 0.08 3.88 -25.97
CA ALA A 121 -0.64 5.09 -25.59
C ALA A 121 -2.16 4.99 -25.87
N THR A 122 -2.53 4.22 -26.89
CA THR A 122 -3.90 3.99 -27.34
C THR A 122 -4.24 2.50 -27.34
N GLU A 123 -5.53 2.18 -27.31
CA GLU A 123 -6.07 0.83 -27.50
C GLU A 123 -7.36 0.87 -28.33
N ILE A 124 -7.72 -0.23 -28.98
CA ILE A 124 -8.96 -0.36 -29.74
C ILE A 124 -10.07 -0.85 -28.81
N LEU A 125 -11.15 -0.08 -28.71
CA LEU A 125 -12.35 -0.45 -27.96
C LEU A 125 -13.59 -0.23 -28.85
N ASP A 126 -14.36 -1.30 -29.07
CA ASP A 126 -15.51 -1.30 -29.98
C ASP A 126 -15.18 -0.73 -31.37
N ASN A 127 -14.07 -1.19 -31.97
CA ASN A 127 -13.55 -0.75 -33.27
C ASN A 127 -13.14 0.72 -33.38
N GLU A 128 -13.03 1.45 -32.26
CA GLU A 128 -12.50 2.82 -32.23
C GLU A 128 -11.20 2.88 -31.44
N GLU A 129 -10.27 3.71 -31.91
CA GLU A 129 -9.03 4.00 -31.20
C GLU A 129 -9.28 5.01 -30.08
N VAL A 130 -8.94 4.64 -28.84
CA VAL A 130 -9.06 5.49 -27.65
C VAL A 130 -7.78 5.48 -26.83
N LEU A 131 -7.59 6.48 -25.97
CA LEU A 131 -6.47 6.48 -25.03
C LEU A 131 -6.56 5.26 -24.10
N SER A 132 -5.42 4.60 -23.90
CA SER A 132 -5.32 3.47 -22.99
C SER A 132 -5.71 3.87 -21.57
N TYR A 133 -6.38 2.96 -20.86
CA TYR A 133 -6.68 3.13 -19.44
C TYR A 133 -5.37 3.04 -18.65
N ARG A 134 -5.05 4.09 -17.88
CA ARG A 134 -3.81 4.24 -17.11
C ARG A 134 -4.06 4.20 -15.60
N GLY A 135 -5.24 3.70 -15.20
CA GLY A 135 -5.64 3.65 -13.81
C GLY A 135 -6.53 4.82 -13.40
N ASP A 136 -7.34 4.61 -12.36
CA ASP A 136 -8.46 5.49 -12.00
C ASP A 136 -8.01 6.89 -11.58
N ILE A 137 -6.77 7.06 -11.12
CA ILE A 137 -6.17 8.36 -10.81
C ILE A 137 -5.89 9.23 -12.05
N ILE A 138 -5.82 8.62 -13.24
CA ILE A 138 -5.55 9.31 -14.51
C ILE A 138 -6.83 9.40 -15.34
N ASN A 139 -7.40 8.25 -15.71
CA ASN A 139 -8.57 8.17 -16.56
C ASN A 139 -9.54 7.03 -16.17
N GLY A 140 -10.73 6.98 -16.76
CA GLY A 140 -11.75 5.97 -16.45
C GLY A 140 -11.67 4.79 -17.42
N ILE A 141 -12.20 3.63 -17.01
CA ILE A 141 -12.18 2.42 -17.84
C ILE A 141 -13.12 2.52 -19.05
N SER A 142 -14.21 3.29 -18.94
CA SER A 142 -15.20 3.42 -20.02
C SER A 142 -14.65 4.26 -21.18
N LYS A 143 -15.15 3.97 -22.40
CA LYS A 143 -14.75 4.66 -23.64
C LYS A 143 -14.87 6.19 -23.56
N LYS A 144 -15.90 6.68 -22.87
CA LYS A 144 -16.20 8.12 -22.72
C LYS A 144 -15.31 8.82 -21.68
N GLU A 145 -14.54 8.07 -20.92
CA GLU A 145 -13.79 8.57 -19.76
C GLU A 145 -12.27 8.47 -19.93
N ARG A 146 -11.80 8.15 -21.15
CA ARG A 146 -10.38 7.94 -21.45
C ARG A 146 -9.53 9.19 -21.44
N GLU A 147 -10.15 10.36 -21.51
CA GLU A 147 -9.45 11.63 -21.35
C GLU A 147 -8.92 11.79 -19.91
N PRO A 148 -7.60 12.05 -19.74
CA PRO A 148 -7.00 12.32 -18.45
C PRO A 148 -7.63 13.53 -17.77
N LYS A 149 -7.91 13.38 -16.47
CA LYS A 149 -8.69 14.34 -15.68
C LYS A 149 -7.97 14.63 -14.36
N PRO A 150 -7.37 15.82 -14.15
CA PRO A 150 -6.57 16.10 -12.95
C PRO A 150 -7.34 15.88 -11.64
N GLU A 151 -8.65 16.16 -11.62
CA GLU A 151 -9.51 16.02 -10.45
C GLU A 151 -9.57 14.59 -9.90
N ARG A 152 -9.23 13.59 -10.72
CA ARG A 152 -9.11 12.19 -10.28
C ARG A 152 -8.00 12.00 -9.24
N MET A 153 -6.98 12.85 -9.22
CA MET A 153 -5.94 12.85 -8.18
C MET A 153 -6.50 13.22 -6.80
N LEU A 154 -7.42 14.18 -6.71
CA LEU A 154 -8.11 14.51 -5.45
C LEU A 154 -8.94 13.33 -4.96
N LYS A 155 -9.67 12.69 -5.89
CA LYS A 155 -10.46 11.49 -5.56
C LYS A 155 -9.61 10.33 -5.09
N ALA A 156 -8.46 10.08 -5.74
CA ALA A 156 -7.49 9.07 -5.32
C ALA A 156 -6.99 9.38 -3.91
N TYR A 157 -6.59 10.62 -3.62
CA TYR A 157 -6.17 11.03 -2.29
C TYR A 157 -7.24 10.75 -1.23
N HIS A 158 -8.50 11.13 -1.46
CA HIS A 158 -9.56 10.88 -0.48
C HIS A 158 -9.84 9.40 -0.24
N GLN A 159 -9.77 8.56 -1.28
CA GLN A 159 -9.86 7.11 -1.11
C GLN A 159 -8.65 6.56 -0.37
N SER A 160 -7.44 7.04 -0.66
CA SER A 160 -6.23 6.68 0.07
C SER A 160 -6.33 7.01 1.56
N VAL A 161 -6.80 8.21 1.92
CA VAL A 161 -7.02 8.61 3.33
C VAL A 161 -7.99 7.65 4.02
N ALA A 162 -9.15 7.41 3.41
CA ALA A 162 -10.18 6.55 4.00
C ALA A 162 -9.71 5.10 4.14
N THR A 163 -9.02 4.58 3.12
CA THR A 163 -8.43 3.24 3.15
C THR A 163 -7.35 3.11 4.22
N LEU A 164 -6.40 4.05 4.27
CA LEU A 164 -5.32 4.01 5.25
C LEU A 164 -5.84 4.16 6.69
N ASN A 165 -6.83 5.04 6.91
CA ASN A 165 -7.46 5.16 8.22
C ASN A 165 -8.07 3.83 8.69
N LEU A 166 -8.77 3.12 7.80
CA LEU A 166 -9.35 1.83 8.11
C LEU A 166 -8.28 0.74 8.34
N ILE A 167 -7.20 0.74 7.55
CA ILE A 167 -6.07 -0.16 7.75
C ILE A 167 -5.40 0.08 9.12
N ARG A 168 -5.20 1.34 9.51
CA ARG A 168 -4.68 1.70 10.85
C ARG A 168 -5.59 1.19 11.95
N ALA A 169 -6.92 1.36 11.79
CA ALA A 169 -7.90 0.85 12.73
C ALA A 169 -7.87 -0.69 12.83
N PHE A 170 -7.65 -1.42 11.74
CA PHE A 170 -7.51 -2.88 11.78
C PHE A 170 -6.19 -3.33 12.40
N ALA A 171 -5.10 -2.63 12.11
CA ALA A 171 -3.77 -2.91 12.61
C ALA A 171 -3.64 -2.73 14.14
N GLN A 172 -4.39 -1.78 14.71
CA GLN A 172 -4.35 -1.45 16.14
C GLN A 172 -5.60 -1.94 16.92
N GLY A 173 -6.75 -2.07 16.25
CA GLY A 173 -8.06 -2.33 16.86
C GLY A 173 -8.41 -3.81 17.06
N GLY A 174 -7.42 -4.70 17.07
CA GLY A 174 -7.60 -6.12 17.41
C GLY A 174 -7.91 -7.07 16.25
N LEU A 175 -8.17 -6.59 15.02
CA LEU A 175 -8.28 -7.48 13.85
C LEU A 175 -6.95 -8.17 13.54
N ALA A 176 -5.83 -7.50 13.88
CA ALA A 176 -4.47 -8.02 13.77
C ALA A 176 -4.01 -8.87 14.96
N ASN A 177 -4.86 -9.09 15.97
CA ASN A 177 -4.55 -9.96 17.11
C ASN A 177 -4.17 -11.35 16.59
N LEU A 178 -3.09 -11.92 17.14
CA LEU A 178 -2.53 -13.19 16.67
C LEU A 178 -3.54 -14.36 16.71
N GLU A 179 -4.39 -14.45 17.74
CA GLU A 179 -5.47 -15.44 17.82
C GLU A 179 -6.53 -15.21 16.74
N GLN A 180 -6.86 -13.95 16.48
CA GLN A 180 -7.84 -13.57 15.48
C GLN A 180 -7.36 -13.93 14.07
N VAL A 181 -6.09 -13.66 13.78
CA VAL A 181 -5.45 -14.00 12.51
C VAL A 181 -5.36 -15.52 12.36
N HIS A 182 -5.00 -16.24 13.43
CA HIS A 182 -4.95 -17.70 13.39
C HIS A 182 -6.33 -18.32 13.16
N ARG A 183 -7.39 -17.76 13.76
CA ARG A 183 -8.77 -18.20 13.48
C ARG A 183 -9.13 -18.06 12.00
N PHE A 184 -8.71 -16.97 11.35
CA PHE A 184 -8.91 -16.81 9.90
C PHE A 184 -8.20 -17.90 9.10
N ASN A 185 -7.00 -18.31 9.51
CA ASN A 185 -6.32 -19.44 8.89
C ASN A 185 -7.10 -20.74 9.04
N LEU A 186 -7.57 -21.06 10.24
CA LEU A 186 -8.38 -22.27 10.47
C LEU A 186 -9.66 -22.28 9.62
N ASP A 187 -10.37 -21.16 9.55
CA ASP A 187 -11.55 -21.01 8.70
C ASP A 187 -11.20 -21.20 7.20
N PHE A 188 -10.05 -20.68 6.77
CA PHE A 188 -9.57 -20.86 5.41
C PHE A 188 -9.26 -22.32 5.08
N VAL A 189 -8.60 -23.07 5.97
CA VAL A 189 -8.33 -24.51 5.77
C VAL A 189 -9.63 -25.31 5.72
N LYS A 190 -10.55 -25.04 6.65
CA LYS A 190 -11.82 -25.78 6.72
C LYS A 190 -12.67 -25.65 5.46
N ASN A 191 -12.61 -24.48 4.81
CA ASN A 191 -13.47 -24.15 3.67
C ASN A 191 -12.83 -24.44 2.30
N ASN A 192 -11.67 -25.07 2.25
CA ASN A 192 -10.96 -25.32 1.00
C ASN A 192 -10.19 -26.65 1.07
N ASP A 193 -10.05 -27.33 -0.08
CA ASP A 193 -9.28 -28.58 -0.20
C ASP A 193 -7.76 -28.34 -0.25
N PHE A 194 -7.24 -27.46 0.61
CA PHE A 194 -5.80 -27.31 0.75
C PHE A 194 -5.25 -28.57 1.41
N GLY A 195 -4.24 -29.17 0.78
CA GLY A 195 -3.71 -30.47 1.21
C GLY A 195 -3.23 -30.48 2.67
N GLN A 196 -3.05 -31.68 3.21
CA GLN A 196 -2.66 -31.97 4.60
C GLN A 196 -1.52 -31.08 5.15
N LYS A 197 -0.61 -30.59 4.29
CA LYS A 197 0.49 -29.70 4.66
C LYS A 197 0.03 -28.37 5.30
N TYR A 198 -1.04 -27.74 4.79
CA TYR A 198 -1.50 -26.45 5.34
C TYR A 198 -2.20 -26.66 6.69
N GLN A 199 -2.99 -27.73 6.84
CA GLN A 199 -3.58 -28.14 8.11
C GLN A 199 -2.49 -28.39 9.17
N GLN A 200 -1.42 -29.10 8.82
CA GLN A 200 -0.30 -29.36 9.74
C GLN A 200 0.37 -28.07 10.23
N ILE A 201 0.53 -27.07 9.37
CA ILE A 201 1.08 -25.77 9.78
C ILE A 201 0.12 -25.06 10.74
N ALA A 202 -1.18 -25.04 10.43
CA ALA A 202 -2.18 -24.42 11.28
C ALA A 202 -2.23 -25.09 12.68
N ASP A 203 -2.20 -26.42 12.74
CA ASP A 203 -2.20 -27.15 14.01
C ASP A 203 -0.95 -26.84 14.85
N ARG A 204 0.22 -26.75 14.21
CA ARG A 204 1.47 -26.39 14.90
C ARG A 204 1.47 -24.95 15.41
N ILE A 205 0.86 -24.01 14.68
CA ILE A 205 0.65 -22.64 15.17
C ILE A 205 -0.27 -22.67 16.41
N THR A 206 -1.36 -23.44 16.38
CA THR A 206 -2.25 -23.62 17.54
C THR A 206 -1.47 -24.09 18.78
N GLN A 207 -0.61 -25.10 18.61
CA GLN A 207 0.20 -25.63 19.70
C GLN A 207 1.20 -24.60 20.24
N ALA A 208 1.85 -23.83 19.36
CA ALA A 208 2.78 -22.79 19.77
C ALA A 208 2.09 -21.67 20.56
N LEU A 209 0.91 -21.23 20.11
CA LEU A 209 0.10 -20.25 20.83
C LEU A 209 -0.35 -20.77 22.21
N GLY A 210 -0.81 -22.03 22.27
CA GLY A 210 -1.16 -22.66 23.54
C GLY A 210 0.02 -22.79 24.49
N PHE A 211 1.21 -23.08 23.98
CA PHE A 211 2.45 -23.10 24.76
C PHE A 211 2.80 -21.71 25.31
N MET A 212 2.76 -20.66 24.47
CA MET A 212 2.98 -19.27 24.91
C MET A 212 2.04 -18.90 26.07
N GLN A 213 0.75 -19.23 25.93
CA GLN A 213 -0.25 -18.99 26.97
C GLN A 213 0.05 -19.79 28.25
N ALA A 214 0.43 -21.06 28.13
CA ALA A 214 0.81 -21.90 29.27
C ALA A 214 2.07 -21.39 30.01
N CYS A 215 2.97 -20.71 29.29
CA CYS A 215 4.12 -20.01 29.86
C CYS A 215 3.78 -18.63 30.48
N GLY A 216 2.50 -18.22 30.49
CA GLY A 216 2.05 -16.95 31.05
C GLY A 216 2.13 -15.76 30.10
N VAL A 217 2.35 -15.98 28.80
CA VAL A 217 2.25 -14.91 27.79
C VAL A 217 0.78 -14.65 27.49
N GLU A 218 0.23 -13.64 28.15
CA GLU A 218 -1.14 -13.19 27.90
C GLU A 218 -1.19 -12.29 26.66
N ILE A 219 -1.68 -12.82 25.53
CA ILE A 219 -1.80 -12.11 24.25
C ILE A 219 -2.57 -10.79 24.42
N GLU A 220 -3.69 -10.81 25.16
CA GLU A 220 -4.52 -9.62 25.38
C GLU A 220 -3.85 -8.51 26.21
N ARG A 221 -2.82 -8.85 27.00
CA ARG A 221 -2.05 -7.88 27.79
C ARG A 221 -0.69 -7.54 27.19
N THR A 222 -0.34 -8.15 26.06
CA THR A 222 0.96 -7.98 25.40
C THR A 222 0.78 -7.17 24.11
N PRO A 223 1.09 -5.86 24.09
CA PRO A 223 0.82 -4.99 22.94
C PRO A 223 1.40 -5.50 21.62
N ILE A 224 2.62 -6.05 21.66
CA ILE A 224 3.29 -6.59 20.46
C ILE A 224 2.59 -7.81 19.84
N LEU A 225 1.67 -8.45 20.57
CA LEU A 225 0.86 -9.59 20.08
C LEU A 225 -0.56 -9.16 19.65
N ARG A 226 -0.97 -7.92 19.98
CA ARG A 226 -2.28 -7.35 19.64
C ARG A 226 -2.24 -6.44 18.42
N GLU A 227 -1.14 -5.72 18.27
CA GLU A 227 -0.96 -4.71 17.23
C GLU A 227 0.04 -5.17 16.20
N VAL A 228 -0.14 -4.71 14.97
CA VAL A 228 0.76 -5.00 13.85
C VAL A 228 1.22 -3.70 13.21
N GLU A 229 2.53 -3.60 12.96
CA GLU A 229 3.06 -2.62 12.02
C GLU A 229 2.67 -3.03 10.59
N PHE A 230 1.86 -2.19 9.93
CA PHE A 230 1.44 -2.36 8.55
C PHE A 230 1.76 -1.09 7.76
N TYR A 231 2.54 -1.24 6.69
CA TYR A 231 2.97 -0.14 5.84
C TYR A 231 2.23 -0.16 4.51
N THR A 232 2.21 0.96 3.80
CA THR A 232 1.58 1.13 2.49
C THR A 232 2.62 1.43 1.43
N SER A 233 2.32 1.02 0.20
CA SER A 233 3.18 1.24 -0.95
C SER A 233 2.39 1.34 -2.25
N HIS A 234 2.95 2.10 -3.19
CA HIS A 234 2.51 2.13 -4.57
C HIS A 234 3.66 2.48 -5.53
N GLU A 235 3.42 2.27 -6.81
CA GLU A 235 4.32 2.70 -7.89
C GLU A 235 4.27 4.22 -8.01
N ALA A 236 5.41 4.91 -7.87
CA ALA A 236 5.54 6.36 -8.02
C ALA A 236 5.51 6.78 -9.49
N LEU A 237 4.42 6.44 -10.18
CA LEU A 237 4.27 6.58 -11.63
C LEU A 237 3.78 7.96 -12.04
N LEU A 238 2.88 8.56 -11.26
CA LEU A 238 2.27 9.86 -11.58
C LEU A 238 2.90 10.94 -10.72
N LEU A 239 4.02 11.52 -11.16
CA LEU A 239 4.76 12.52 -10.37
C LEU A 239 3.95 13.81 -10.10
N HIS A 240 2.89 14.07 -10.87
CA HIS A 240 1.93 15.14 -10.58
C HIS A 240 1.11 14.89 -9.29
N TYR A 241 1.02 13.65 -8.82
CA TYR A 241 0.41 13.27 -7.55
C TYR A 241 1.45 13.20 -6.42
N GLU A 242 2.62 12.64 -6.71
CA GLU A 242 3.71 12.49 -5.74
C GLU A 242 4.30 13.85 -5.30
N GLU A 243 4.65 14.74 -6.24
CA GLU A 243 5.28 16.04 -5.93
C GLU A 243 4.49 16.87 -4.90
N PRO A 244 3.16 17.08 -5.06
CA PRO A 244 2.36 17.77 -4.05
C PRO A 244 2.32 17.10 -2.68
N LEU A 245 2.57 15.78 -2.60
CA LEU A 245 2.56 14.97 -1.37
C LEU A 245 3.94 14.83 -0.72
N VAL A 246 5.00 15.37 -1.32
CA VAL A 246 6.29 15.53 -0.67
C VAL A 246 6.23 16.57 0.45
N ARG A 247 6.74 16.23 1.64
CA ARG A 247 6.84 17.11 2.81
C ARG A 247 8.27 17.18 3.30
N LYS A 248 8.64 18.33 3.85
CA LYS A 248 9.89 18.48 4.60
C LYS A 248 9.63 18.10 6.05
N ASP A 249 10.33 17.08 6.54
CA ASP A 249 10.24 16.64 7.93
C ASP A 249 10.79 17.72 8.87
N SER A 250 10.02 18.09 9.89
CA SER A 250 10.38 19.16 10.82
C SER A 250 11.55 18.80 11.72
N LEU A 251 11.78 17.50 11.96
CA LEU A 251 12.85 17.03 12.83
C LEU A 251 14.20 16.92 12.11
N THR A 252 14.20 16.35 10.90
CA THR A 252 15.44 16.06 10.15
C THR A 252 15.75 17.06 9.03
N ASN A 253 14.80 17.93 8.67
CA ASN A 253 14.87 18.79 7.49
C ASN A 253 15.00 18.05 6.15
N GLN A 254 14.84 16.73 6.12
CA GLN A 254 14.84 15.93 4.90
C GLN A 254 13.45 15.91 4.26
N PHE A 255 13.41 15.63 2.97
CA PHE A 255 12.15 15.49 2.24
C PHE A 255 11.71 14.03 2.20
N TYR A 256 10.43 13.81 2.42
CA TYR A 256 9.77 12.51 2.33
C TYR A 256 8.58 12.66 1.39
N ASP A 257 8.41 11.72 0.48
CA ASP A 257 7.12 11.55 -0.14
C ASP A 257 6.16 10.95 0.88
N CYS A 258 5.14 11.72 1.25
CA CYS A 258 4.18 11.32 2.26
C CYS A 258 2.88 10.76 1.64
N SER A 259 2.92 10.36 0.37
CA SER A 259 1.83 9.62 -0.27
C SER A 259 1.76 8.15 0.18
N ALA A 260 2.89 7.55 0.54
CA ALA A 260 2.97 6.19 1.09
C ALA A 260 4.26 5.99 1.91
N HIS A 261 4.35 4.87 2.63
CA HIS A 261 5.55 4.55 3.41
C HIS A 261 6.73 4.11 2.54
N MET A 262 6.44 3.44 1.43
CA MET A 262 7.42 2.95 0.46
C MET A 262 6.90 3.17 -0.95
N LEU A 263 7.75 3.69 -1.82
CA LEU A 263 7.46 3.83 -3.24
C LEU A 263 8.43 2.97 -4.05
N TRP A 264 7.97 2.46 -5.20
CA TRP A 264 8.85 1.83 -6.18
C TRP A 264 8.71 2.51 -7.55
N ILE A 265 9.69 2.24 -8.42
CA ILE A 265 9.73 2.67 -9.82
C ILE A 265 9.51 1.44 -10.71
#